data_AF-A0A0H3MF67-F1
#
_entry.id   AF-A0A0H3MF67-F1
#
_cell.length_a   1.000
_cell.length_b   1.000
_cell.length_c   1.000
_cell.angle_alpha   90.00
_cell.angle_beta   90.00
_cell.angle_gamma   90.00
#
_symmetry.space_group_name_H-M   'P 1'
#
loop_
_entity.id
_entity.type
_entity.pdbx_description
1 polymer ?
#
loop_
_entity_poly.entity_id
_entity_poly.type
_entity_poly.pdbx_seq_one_letter_code
_entity_poly.pdbx_strand_id
1 'polypeptide(L)'
;MTTVDFHFDPLCPFAYQTSVWIRDVRAQLGITINWRFFSLEEINLVAGKKHPWERDWSYGWSLMRIGALLRRTNMSLLDRWYAAIGHELHTLGGKPHDPAVARRLLCDVGVNAAILDAALDDPTTHDDVRADH
;
A
#
# COMPACT_ATOMS: atom_id res chain seq x y z
N MET A 1 5.85 -8.48 -23.62
CA MET A 1 4.86 -7.82 -22.76
C MET A 1 5.59 -6.72 -22.00
N THR A 2 5.10 -5.48 -22.05
CA THR A 2 5.77 -4.34 -21.39
C THR A 2 5.43 -4.36 -19.89
N THR A 3 6.44 -4.26 -19.04
CA THR A 3 6.29 -4.15 -17.58
C THR A 3 6.63 -2.73 -17.15
N VAL A 4 5.83 -2.17 -16.25
CA VAL A 4 6.05 -0.86 -15.63
C VAL A 4 6.16 -1.03 -14.13
N ASP A 5 7.29 -0.65 -13.56
CA ASP A 5 7.46 -0.55 -12.11
C ASP A 5 6.82 0.75 -11.62
N PHE A 6 5.81 0.62 -10.76
CA PHE A 6 5.08 1.74 -10.20
C PHE A 6 5.33 1.82 -8.70
N HIS A 7 6.09 2.84 -8.28
CA HIS A 7 6.36 3.12 -6.88
C HIS A 7 5.25 3.99 -6.28
N PHE A 8 4.70 3.59 -5.14
CA PHE A 8 3.59 4.31 -4.51
C PHE A 8 3.72 4.41 -2.99
N ASP A 9 3.23 5.53 -2.46
CA ASP A 9 2.85 5.69 -1.06
C ASP A 9 1.30 5.81 -1.00
N PRO A 10 0.59 5.06 -0.15
CA PRO A 10 -0.86 5.19 0.02
C PRO A 10 -1.36 6.61 0.33
N LEU A 11 -0.54 7.43 1.00
CA LEU A 11 -0.86 8.80 1.40
C LEU A 11 -0.63 9.82 0.29
N CYS A 12 0.04 9.46 -0.81
CA CYS A 12 0.36 10.39 -1.88
C CYS A 12 -0.84 10.57 -2.84
N PRO A 13 -1.46 11.76 -2.93
CA PRO A 13 -2.59 11.98 -3.83
C PRO A 13 -2.19 11.90 -5.31
N PHE A 14 -0.95 12.29 -5.63
CA PHE A 14 -0.43 12.19 -7.00
C PHE A 14 -0.19 10.74 -7.41
N ALA A 15 0.40 9.92 -6.53
CA ALA A 15 0.56 8.49 -6.80
C ALA A 15 -0.81 7.81 -6.96
N TYR A 16 -1.82 8.20 -6.18
CA TYR A 16 -3.17 7.66 -6.33
C TYR A 16 -3.78 7.99 -7.70
N GLN A 17 -3.78 9.25 -8.12
CA GLN A 17 -4.33 9.64 -9.42
C GLN A 17 -3.60 8.95 -10.58
N THR A 18 -2.27 8.91 -10.53
CA THR A 18 -1.48 8.17 -11.53
C THR A 18 -1.77 6.67 -11.49
N SER A 19 -2.11 6.10 -10.32
CA SER A 19 -2.50 4.69 -10.19
C SER A 19 -3.86 4.38 -10.84
N VAL A 20 -4.78 5.35 -10.86
CA VAL A 20 -6.06 5.21 -11.57
C VAL A 20 -5.81 5.20 -13.07
N TRP A 21 -5.02 6.16 -13.56
CA TRP A 21 -4.63 6.25 -14.96
C TRP A 21 -3.89 5.01 -15.46
N ILE A 22 -2.86 4.52 -14.75
CA ILE A 22 -2.07 3.38 -15.22
C ILE A 22 -2.89 2.07 -15.25
N ARG A 23 -3.91 1.93 -14.40
CA ARG A 23 -4.83 0.78 -14.44
C ARG A 23 -5.73 0.83 -15.69
N ASP A 24 -6.15 2.02 -16.12
CA ASP A 24 -6.86 2.21 -17.39
C ASP A 24 -5.94 1.90 -18.60
N VAL A 25 -4.69 2.37 -18.57
CA VAL A 25 -3.67 2.01 -19.57
C VAL A 25 -3.46 0.50 -19.64
N ARG A 26 -3.39 -0.19 -18.50
CA ARG A 26 -3.32 -1.66 -18.45
C ARG A 26 -4.51 -2.31 -19.14
N ALA A 27 -5.73 -1.80 -18.93
CA ALA A 27 -6.93 -2.35 -19.57
C ALA A 27 -6.93 -2.19 -21.09
N GLN A 28 -6.37 -1.09 -21.61
CA GLN A 28 -6.33 -0.80 -23.05
C GLN A 28 -5.16 -1.48 -23.78
N LEU A 29 -3.98 -1.53 -23.14
CA LEU A 29 -2.73 -1.94 -23.80
C LEU A 29 -2.18 -3.28 -23.30
N GLY A 30 -2.75 -3.86 -22.25
CA GLY A 30 -2.30 -5.15 -21.71
C GLY A 30 -0.89 -5.13 -21.11
N ILE A 31 -0.46 -4.00 -20.54
CA ILE A 31 0.81 -3.90 -19.81
C ILE A 31 0.75 -4.62 -18.45
N THR A 32 1.91 -5.06 -17.95
CA THR A 32 2.04 -5.54 -16.58
C THR A 32 2.42 -4.39 -15.67
N ILE A 33 1.69 -4.19 -14.57
CA ILE A 33 2.07 -3.25 -13.51
C ILE A 33 2.73 -4.04 -12.38
N ASN A 34 3.95 -3.66 -12.03
CA ASN A 34 4.66 -4.19 -10.88
C ASN A 34 4.67 -3.13 -9.77
N TRP A 35 3.83 -3.32 -8.76
CA TRP A 35 3.68 -2.36 -7.67
C TRP A 35 4.84 -2.46 -6.69
N ARG A 36 5.45 -1.31 -6.42
CA ARG A 36 6.60 -1.13 -5.53
C ARG A 36 6.24 -0.13 -4.43
N PHE A 37 6.74 -0.36 -3.23
CA PHE A 37 6.52 0.54 -2.11
C PHE A 37 7.45 1.74 -2.16
N PHE A 38 6.97 2.89 -1.70
CA PHE A 38 7.77 4.09 -1.46
C PHE A 38 7.17 4.83 -0.28
N SER A 39 7.99 5.23 0.69
CA SER A 39 7.48 5.90 1.90
C SER A 39 7.78 7.40 1.91
N LEU A 40 6.72 8.20 1.91
CA LEU A 40 6.77 9.63 2.19
C LEU A 40 7.19 9.91 3.64
N GLU A 41 6.78 9.07 4.59
CA GLU A 41 7.15 9.22 6.00
C GLU A 41 8.65 9.01 6.23
N GLU A 42 9.29 8.12 5.45
CA GLU A 42 10.73 7.88 5.51
C GLU A 42 11.53 8.93 4.75
N ILE A 43 11.19 9.22 3.49
CA ILE A 43 11.96 10.18 2.69
C ILE A 43 11.92 11.61 3.25
N ASN A 44 10.85 11.96 3.98
CA ASN A 44 10.70 13.27 4.64
C ASN A 44 11.06 13.22 6.13
N LEU A 45 11.74 12.16 6.59
CA LEU A 45 12.09 12.04 8.00
C LEU A 45 13.04 13.17 8.43
N VAL A 46 12.70 13.83 9.53
CA VAL A 46 13.55 14.86 10.16
C VAL A 46 14.44 14.20 11.21
N ALA A 47 15.71 14.62 11.27
CA ALA A 47 16.68 14.12 12.24
C ALA A 47 16.13 14.13 13.69
N GLY A 48 16.31 13.01 14.39
CA GLY A 48 15.83 12.82 15.77
C GLY A 48 14.37 12.41 15.91
N LYS A 49 13.63 12.23 14.81
CA LYS A 49 12.30 11.58 14.83
C LYS A 49 12.44 10.07 14.63
N LYS A 50 11.49 9.32 15.21
CA LYS A 50 11.38 7.89 15.00
C LYS A 50 11.06 7.58 13.55
N HIS A 51 11.78 6.62 12.96
CA HIS A 51 11.45 6.05 11.66
C HIS A 51 10.05 5.40 11.70
N PRO A 52 9.37 5.26 10.56
CA PRO A 52 8.01 4.70 10.53
C PRO A 52 7.92 3.26 11.07
N TRP A 53 9.01 2.48 10.97
CA TRP A 53 9.09 1.11 11.51
C TRP A 53 9.39 1.02 13.01
N GLU A 54 9.75 2.12 13.66
CA GLU A 54 10.00 2.18 15.11
C GLU A 54 8.74 2.58 15.90
N ARG A 55 7.62 2.74 15.20
CA ARG A 55 6.33 3.16 15.75
C ARG A 55 5.39 1.97 15.74
N ASP A 56 4.54 1.87 16.77
CA ASP A 56 3.52 0.82 16.86
C ASP A 56 2.53 0.89 15.68
N TRP A 57 2.25 2.10 15.19
CA TRP A 57 1.41 2.34 14.03
C TRP A 57 1.83 3.60 13.27
N SER A 58 1.84 3.50 11.93
CA SER A 58 2.22 4.57 11.00
C SER A 58 1.20 4.63 9.87
N TYR A 59 0.82 5.85 9.45
CA TYR A 59 -0.34 6.03 8.57
C TYR A 59 -0.14 5.45 7.17
N GLY A 60 1.04 5.64 6.58
CA GLY A 60 1.38 5.06 5.27
C GLY A 60 2.07 3.73 5.45
N TRP A 61 3.06 3.67 6.35
CA TRP A 61 3.90 2.49 6.51
C TRP A 61 3.14 1.23 6.93
N SER A 62 2.19 1.33 7.87
CA SER A 62 1.39 0.15 8.27
C SER A 62 0.55 -0.39 7.12
N LEU A 63 -0.02 0.49 6.28
CA LEU A 63 -0.78 0.06 5.09
C LEU A 63 0.11 -0.62 4.04
N MET A 64 1.36 -0.16 3.90
CA MET A 64 2.35 -0.80 3.04
C MET A 64 2.76 -2.18 3.56
N ARG A 65 2.90 -2.37 4.88
CA ARG A 65 3.16 -3.70 5.47
C ARG A 65 2.06 -4.71 5.16
N ILE A 66 0.80 -4.29 5.27
CA ILE A 66 -0.37 -5.11 4.85
C ILE A 66 -0.24 -5.45 3.36
N GLY A 67 0.06 -4.46 2.52
CA GLY A 67 0.29 -4.64 1.10
C GLY A 67 1.45 -5.60 0.79
N ALA A 68 2.54 -5.55 1.55
CA ALA A 68 3.70 -6.41 1.39
C ALA A 68 3.34 -7.87 1.62
N LEU A 69 2.62 -8.18 2.70
CA LEU A 69 2.16 -9.54 2.97
C LEU A 69 1.20 -10.03 1.88
N LEU A 70 0.29 -9.18 1.40
CA LEU A 70 -0.60 -9.51 0.27
C LEU A 70 0.17 -9.81 -1.02
N ARG A 71 1.19 -9.01 -1.32
CA ARG A 71 2.04 -9.18 -2.51
C ARG A 71 2.74 -10.53 -2.54
N ARG A 72 3.16 -11.07 -1.38
CA ARG A 72 3.78 -12.41 -1.27
C ARG A 72 2.87 -13.52 -1.79
N THR A 73 1.56 -13.34 -1.71
CA THR A 73 0.58 -14.29 -2.27
C THR A 73 0.36 -14.02 -3.75
N ASN A 74 0.03 -12.77 -4.12
CA ASN A 74 -0.17 -12.38 -5.52
C ASN A 74 -0.13 -10.85 -5.65
N MET A 75 0.54 -10.33 -6.69
CA MET A 75 0.55 -8.92 -7.05
C MET A 75 -0.85 -8.33 -7.26
N SER A 76 -1.83 -9.12 -7.72
CA SER A 76 -3.21 -8.65 -7.86
C SER A 76 -3.89 -8.30 -6.53
N LEU A 77 -3.46 -8.91 -5.41
CA LEU A 77 -3.97 -8.54 -4.09
C LEU A 77 -3.43 -7.19 -3.66
N LEU A 78 -2.16 -6.90 -3.93
CA LEU A 78 -1.60 -5.57 -3.72
C LEU A 78 -2.29 -4.52 -4.60
N ASP A 79 -2.56 -4.85 -5.87
CA ASP A 79 -3.29 -3.97 -6.79
C ASP A 79 -4.67 -3.56 -6.23
N ARG A 80 -5.46 -4.53 -5.77
CA ARG A 80 -6.79 -4.32 -5.19
C ARG A 80 -6.73 -3.60 -3.85
N TRP A 81 -5.80 -3.99 -2.99
CA TRP A 81 -5.58 -3.34 -1.70
C TRP A 81 -5.26 -1.86 -1.88
N TYR A 82 -4.29 -1.54 -2.75
CA TYR A 82 -3.92 -0.15 -3.04
C TYR A 82 -5.10 0.64 -3.63
N ALA A 83 -5.87 0.04 -4.55
CA ALA A 83 -7.06 0.69 -5.10
C ALA A 83 -8.08 1.03 -4.01
N ALA A 84 -8.36 0.09 -3.08
CA ALA A 84 -9.33 0.28 -2.01
C ALA A 84 -8.92 1.35 -1.00
N ILE A 85 -7.69 1.28 -0.46
CA ILE A 85 -7.21 2.29 0.51
C ILE A 85 -7.05 3.67 -0.14
N GLY A 86 -6.65 3.71 -1.42
CA GLY A 86 -6.53 4.95 -2.17
C GLY A 86 -7.90 5.60 -2.39
N HIS A 87 -8.91 4.82 -2.77
CA HIS A 87 -10.27 5.33 -2.94
C HIS A 87 -10.85 5.86 -1.62
N GLU A 88 -10.71 5.10 -0.54
CA GLU A 88 -11.15 5.52 0.80
C GLU A 88 -10.53 6.86 1.20
N LEU A 89 -9.21 7.00 1.07
CA LEU A 89 -8.50 8.22 1.49
C LEU A 89 -8.77 9.40 0.58
N HIS A 90 -8.52 9.23 -0.72
CA HIS A 90 -8.39 10.35 -1.67
C HIS A 90 -9.70 10.71 -2.37
N THR A 91 -10.69 9.81 -2.36
CA THR A 91 -12.00 10.08 -2.99
C THR A 91 -13.09 10.27 -1.95
N LEU A 92 -13.13 9.43 -0.92
CA LEU A 92 -14.18 9.49 0.11
C LEU A 92 -13.80 10.36 1.32
N GLY A 93 -12.53 10.77 1.45
CA GLY A 93 -12.04 11.52 2.62
C GLY A 93 -12.02 10.68 3.91
N GLY A 94 -12.06 9.36 3.77
CA GLY A 94 -12.00 8.40 4.86
C GLY A 94 -10.59 8.22 5.42
N LYS A 95 -10.45 7.26 6.34
CA LYS A 95 -9.21 7.01 7.07
C LYS A 95 -8.82 5.55 6.96
N PRO A 96 -8.22 5.09 5.84
CA PRO A 96 -7.82 3.69 5.71
C PRO A 96 -6.76 3.28 6.73
N HIS A 97 -6.04 4.23 7.32
CA HIS A 97 -5.09 4.00 8.41
C HIS A 97 -5.75 3.81 9.78
N ASP A 98 -7.08 3.94 9.90
CA ASP A 98 -7.80 3.42 11.06
C ASP A 98 -7.85 1.88 10.95
N PRO A 99 -7.35 1.11 11.93
CA PRO A 99 -7.34 -0.35 11.86
C PRO A 99 -8.73 -0.98 11.61
N ALA A 100 -9.82 -0.39 12.12
CA ALA A 100 -11.16 -0.89 11.87
C ALA A 100 -11.57 -0.70 10.39
N VAL A 101 -11.21 0.44 9.81
CA VAL A 101 -11.44 0.74 8.39
C VAL A 101 -10.56 -0.14 7.50
N ALA A 102 -9.29 -0.31 7.84
CA ALA A 102 -8.38 -1.21 7.12
C ALA A 102 -8.93 -2.64 7.06
N ARG A 103 -9.45 -3.16 8.18
CA ARG A 103 -10.09 -4.49 8.23
C ARG A 103 -11.33 -4.58 7.35
N ARG A 104 -12.20 -3.56 7.38
CA ARG A 104 -13.36 -3.50 6.48
C ARG A 104 -12.90 -3.55 5.02
N LEU A 105 -11.92 -2.73 4.65
CA LEU A 105 -11.40 -2.67 3.28
C LEU A 105 -10.75 -3.99 2.85
N LEU A 106 -10.08 -4.72 3.75
CA LEU A 106 -9.59 -6.08 3.46
C LEU A 106 -10.75 -7.00 3.09
N CYS A 107 -11.83 -6.99 3.88
CA CYS A 107 -13.04 -7.78 3.57
C CYS A 107 -13.67 -7.36 2.23
N ASP A 108 -13.75 -6.07 1.94
CA ASP A 108 -14.32 -5.54 0.70
C ASP A 108 -13.56 -6.03 -0.54
N VAL A 109 -12.24 -6.25 -0.43
CA VAL A 109 -11.42 -6.83 -1.51
C VAL A 109 -11.32 -8.37 -1.46
N GLY A 110 -12.12 -9.02 -0.63
CA GLY A 110 -12.21 -10.48 -0.51
C GLY A 110 -11.05 -11.11 0.26
N VAL A 111 -10.44 -10.37 1.19
CA VAL A 111 -9.33 -10.82 2.04
C VAL A 111 -9.80 -10.90 3.50
N ASN A 112 -9.32 -11.89 4.24
CA ASN A 112 -9.59 -11.99 5.67
C ASN A 112 -8.98 -10.79 6.43
N ALA A 113 -9.79 -10.13 7.26
CA ALA A 113 -9.37 -9.02 8.12
C ALA A 113 -8.18 -9.34 9.04
N ALA A 114 -7.95 -10.62 9.37
CA ALA A 114 -6.80 -11.07 10.17
C ALA A 114 -5.44 -10.86 9.47
N ILE A 115 -5.43 -10.61 8.15
CA ILE A 115 -4.19 -10.25 7.43
C ILE A 115 -3.56 -8.97 7.97
N LEU A 116 -4.34 -8.06 8.54
CA LEU A 116 -3.80 -6.88 9.20
C LEU A 116 -2.85 -7.29 10.33
N ASP A 117 -3.31 -8.14 11.25
CA ASP A 117 -2.50 -8.57 12.39
C ASP A 117 -1.30 -9.39 11.93
N ALA A 118 -1.52 -10.35 11.02
CA ALA A 118 -0.45 -11.16 10.45
C ALA A 118 0.66 -10.31 9.80
N ALA A 119 0.29 -9.21 9.13
CA ALA A 119 1.26 -8.30 8.54
C ALA A 119 2.04 -7.49 9.59
N LEU A 120 1.40 -7.12 10.70
CA LEU A 120 2.05 -6.39 11.78
C LEU A 120 2.91 -7.27 12.69
N ASP A 121 2.50 -8.52 12.89
CA ASP A 121 3.22 -9.52 13.68
C ASP A 121 4.44 -10.09 12.93
N ASP A 122 4.46 -10.01 11.60
CA ASP A 122 5.61 -10.38 10.78
C ASP A 122 6.55 -9.16 10.58
N PRO A 123 7.72 -9.11 11.27
CA PRO A 123 8.65 -7.99 11.13
C PRO A 123 9.31 -7.94 9.74
N THR A 124 9.36 -9.06 9.00
CA THR A 124 9.99 -9.09 7.66
C THR A 124 9.17 -8.34 6.61
N THR A 125 7.91 -7.98 6.92
CA THR A 125 7.14 -7.04 6.08
C THR A 125 7.79 -5.64 6.05
N HIS A 126 8.59 -5.26 7.05
CA HIS A 126 9.40 -4.05 6.98
C HIS A 126 10.50 -4.15 5.93
N ASP A 127 11.11 -5.33 5.78
CA ASP A 127 12.17 -5.56 4.80
C ASP A 127 11.64 -5.45 3.39
N ASP A 128 10.45 -5.99 3.12
CA ASP A 128 9.78 -5.88 1.82
C ASP A 128 9.52 -4.42 1.42
N VAL A 129 9.07 -3.59 2.37
CA VAL A 129 8.80 -2.17 2.13
C VAL A 129 10.12 -1.42 1.92
N ARG A 130 11.15 -1.69 2.73
CA ARG A 130 12.47 -1.06 2.60
C ARG A 130 13.20 -1.47 1.32
N ALA A 131 13.03 -2.69 0.85
CA ALA A 131 13.73 -3.18 -0.34
C ALA A 131 13.23 -2.51 -1.64
N ASP A 132 12.00 -2.00 -1.66
CA ASP A 132 11.46 -1.24 -2.79
C ASP A 132 11.69 0.27 -2.69
N HIS A 133 11.80 0.81 -1.48
CA HIS A 133 11.90 2.25 -1.21
C HIS A 133 13.24 2.82 -1.67
#